data_AF-A0A7V8NVW6-F1
#
_entry.id   AF-A0A7V8NVW6-F1
#
_cell.length_a   1.000
_cell.length_b   1.000
_cell.length_c   1.000
_cell.angle_alpha   90.00
_cell.angle_beta   90.00
_cell.angle_gamma   90.00
#
_symmetry.space_group_name_H-M   'P 1'
#
loop_
_entity.id
_entity.type
_entity.pdbx_description
1 polymer ?
#
loop_
_entity_poly.entity_id
_entity_poly.type
_entity_poly.pdbx_seq_one_letter_code
_entity_poly.pdbx_strand_id
1 'polypeptide(L)'
;MLVDRETCRKARLTRDARFDGRFFIGVRTTKIFCRPICPAPSPREENVTYYPSAAAAAAAGLRPCLRCRPECAPGTPAWNGSSTTVARALREIADGALDQGREGR
;
A
#
# COMPACT_ATOMS: atom_id res chain seq x y z
N MET A 1 10.25 10.32 -9.55
CA MET A 1 10.86 9.63 -10.72
C MET A 1 10.12 8.33 -10.94
N LEU A 2 9.38 8.21 -12.04
CA LEU A 2 8.85 6.92 -12.50
C LEU A 2 10.02 6.09 -13.01
N VAL A 3 10.16 4.87 -12.50
CA VAL A 3 11.14 3.88 -12.97
C VAL A 3 10.81 3.52 -14.43
N ASP A 4 11.84 3.31 -15.25
CA ASP A 4 11.67 2.96 -16.67
C ASP A 4 10.74 1.75 -16.86
N ARG A 5 9.95 1.74 -17.94
CA ARG A 5 8.92 0.72 -18.18
C ARG A 5 9.52 -0.68 -18.34
N GLU A 6 10.69 -0.79 -18.95
CA GLU A 6 11.42 -2.05 -19.09
C GLU A 6 11.94 -2.54 -17.72
N THR A 7 12.41 -1.61 -16.89
CA THR A 7 12.84 -1.92 -15.53
C THR A 7 11.66 -2.39 -14.67
N CYS A 8 10.50 -1.74 -14.77
CA CYS A 8 9.28 -2.17 -14.08
C CYS A 8 8.82 -3.57 -14.52
N ARG A 9 8.91 -3.86 -15.82
CA ARG A 9 8.64 -5.19 -16.38
C ARG A 9 9.59 -6.23 -15.81
N LYS A 10 10.90 -5.96 -15.83
CA LYS A 10 11.92 -6.87 -15.33
C LYS A 10 11.72 -7.14 -13.84
N ALA A 11 11.56 -6.09 -13.04
CA ALA A 11 11.31 -6.20 -11.60
C ALA A 11 10.03 -6.99 -11.27
N ARG A 12 8.97 -6.85 -12.08
CA ARG A 12 7.74 -7.65 -11.97
C ARG A 12 7.98 -9.14 -12.28
N LEU A 13 8.73 -9.43 -13.34
CA LEU A 13 9.02 -10.80 -13.76
C LEU A 13 9.97 -11.51 -12.77
N THR A 14 10.96 -10.79 -12.25
CA THR A 14 11.91 -11.31 -11.26
C THR A 14 11.38 -11.25 -9.83
N ARG A 15 10.23 -10.59 -9.59
CA ARG A 15 9.62 -10.36 -8.27
C ARG A 15 10.61 -9.72 -7.29
N ASP A 16 11.33 -8.72 -7.78
CA ASP A 16 12.41 -8.08 -7.02
C ASP A 16 11.85 -7.21 -5.88
N ALA A 17 12.13 -7.62 -4.64
CA ALA A 17 11.65 -6.95 -3.43
C ALA A 17 12.20 -5.53 -3.26
N ARG A 18 13.29 -5.16 -3.94
CA ARG A 18 13.86 -3.80 -3.89
C ARG A 18 12.93 -2.74 -4.49
N PHE A 19 12.00 -3.19 -5.33
CA PHE A 19 11.00 -2.36 -5.97
C PHE A 19 9.64 -2.42 -5.27
N ASP A 20 9.51 -3.17 -4.17
CA ASP A 20 8.27 -3.19 -3.38
C ASP A 20 7.95 -1.78 -2.87
N GLY A 21 6.73 -1.31 -3.11
CA GLY A 21 6.28 0.04 -2.76
C GLY A 21 6.80 1.17 -3.65
N ARG A 22 7.76 0.94 -4.57
CA ARG A 22 8.24 1.97 -5.51
C ARG A 22 7.28 2.20 -6.67
N PHE A 23 6.57 1.16 -7.09
CA PHE A 23 5.54 1.25 -8.11
C PHE A 23 4.48 0.17 -7.90
N PHE A 24 3.32 0.37 -8.51
CA PHE A 24 2.18 -0.52 -8.46
C PHE A 24 1.77 -0.89 -9.88
N ILE A 25 1.23 -2.09 -10.05
CA ILE A 25 0.90 -2.67 -11.35
C ILE A 25 -0.62 -2.76 -11.42
N GLY A 26 -1.26 -1.93 -12.24
CA GLY A 26 -2.68 -2.04 -12.56
C GLY A 26 -2.91 -2.93 -13.77
N VAL A 27 -3.84 -3.86 -13.64
CA VAL A 27 -4.25 -4.78 -14.71
C VAL A 27 -5.58 -4.31 -15.27
N ARG A 28 -5.59 -3.92 -16.55
CA ARG A 28 -6.77 -3.36 -17.24
C ARG A 28 -7.93 -4.35 -17.31
N THR A 29 -7.64 -5.63 -17.53
CA THR A 29 -8.63 -6.69 -17.72
C THR A 29 -9.38 -7.02 -16.42
N THR A 30 -8.67 -7.16 -15.31
CA THR A 30 -9.28 -7.51 -14.02
C THR A 30 -9.67 -6.30 -13.18
N LYS A 31 -9.23 -5.09 -13.57
CA LYS A 31 -9.34 -3.85 -12.79
C LYS A 31 -8.75 -3.99 -11.40
N ILE A 32 -7.64 -4.72 -11.29
CA ILE A 32 -6.94 -4.96 -10.03
C ILE A 32 -5.56 -4.33 -10.09
N PHE A 33 -5.11 -3.71 -9.00
CA PHE A 33 -3.72 -3.29 -8.84
C PHE A 33 -2.96 -4.14 -7.82
N CYS A 34 -1.70 -4.42 -8.11
CA CYS A 34 -0.82 -5.36 -7.39
C CYS A 34 0.54 -4.73 -7.10
N ARG A 35 1.30 -5.35 -6.18
CA ARG A 35 2.73 -5.09 -5.96
C ARG A 35 3.60 -5.85 -6.97
N PRO A 36 4.84 -5.41 -7.26
CA PRO A 36 5.75 -6.12 -8.15
C PRO A 36 6.16 -7.51 -7.67
N ILE A 37 6.08 -7.76 -6.35
CA ILE A 37 6.39 -9.05 -5.74
C ILE A 37 5.21 -10.05 -5.75
N CYS A 38 4.09 -9.70 -6.40
CA CYS A 38 2.88 -10.51 -6.27
C CYS A 38 3.12 -11.95 -6.79
N PRO A 39 2.71 -12.98 -6.03
CA PRO A 39 2.85 -14.37 -6.47
C PRO A 39 1.87 -14.75 -7.57
N ALA A 40 0.88 -13.89 -7.87
CA ALA A 40 -0.08 -14.08 -8.94
C ALA A 40 0.62 -14.26 -10.31
N PRO A 41 0.03 -15.04 -11.23
CA PRO A 41 0.56 -15.18 -12.57
C PRO A 41 0.69 -13.81 -13.25
N SER A 42 1.86 -13.55 -13.82
CA SER A 42 2.18 -12.27 -14.46
C SER A 42 1.24 -12.03 -15.65
N PRO A 43 0.41 -10.98 -15.62
CA PRO A 43 -0.47 -10.66 -16.75
C PRO A 43 0.33 -10.25 -17.99
N ARG A 44 -0.28 -10.35 -19.18
CA ARG A 44 0.32 -9.85 -20.42
C ARG A 44 0.59 -8.35 -20.32
N GLU A 45 1.72 -7.92 -20.85
CA GLU A 45 2.19 -6.54 -20.75
C GLU A 45 1.25 -5.53 -21.41
N GLU A 46 0.57 -5.94 -22.49
CA GLU A 46 -0.48 -5.16 -23.16
C GLU A 46 -1.63 -4.73 -22.21
N ASN A 47 -1.86 -5.50 -21.14
CA ASN A 47 -2.92 -5.28 -20.17
C ASN A 47 -2.39 -4.65 -18.87
N VAL A 48 -1.11 -4.30 -18.82
CA VAL A 48 -0.44 -3.77 -17.64
C VAL A 48 -0.19 -2.27 -17.77
N THR A 49 -0.55 -1.55 -16.72
CA THR A 49 -0.24 -0.12 -16.53
C THR A 49 0.48 0.05 -15.21
N TYR A 50 1.58 0.82 -15.20
CA TYR A 50 2.37 1.07 -14.01
C TYR A 50 1.95 2.40 -13.38
N TYR A 51 1.79 2.39 -12.06
CA TYR A 51 1.40 3.55 -11.26
C TYR A 51 2.49 3.86 -10.23
N PRO A 52 2.75 5.14 -9.92
CA PRO A 52 3.76 5.53 -8.95
C PRO A 52 3.34 5.26 -7.50
N SER A 53 2.04 5.13 -7.21
CA SER A 53 1.52 4.89 -5.86
C SER A 53 0.22 4.10 -5.88
N ALA A 54 -0.10 3.45 -4.76
CA ALA A 54 -1.38 2.77 -4.56
C ALA A 54 -2.57 3.74 -4.68
N ALA A 55 -2.40 4.97 -4.20
CA ALA A 55 -3.40 6.02 -4.30
C ALA A 55 -3.70 6.38 -5.77
N ALA A 56 -2.67 6.49 -6.63
CA ALA A 56 -2.86 6.76 -8.04
C ALA A 56 -3.61 5.61 -8.76
N ALA A 57 -3.31 4.36 -8.40
CA ALA A 57 -4.02 3.20 -8.94
C ALA A 57 -5.48 3.15 -8.47
N ALA A 58 -5.74 3.44 -7.18
CA ALA A 58 -7.08 3.51 -6.63
C ALA A 58 -7.90 4.64 -7.26
N ALA A 59 -7.30 5.82 -7.47
CA ALA A 59 -7.92 6.95 -8.17
C ALA A 59 -8.27 6.61 -9.63
N ALA A 60 -7.52 5.70 -10.26
CA ALA A 60 -7.84 5.17 -11.58
C ALA A 60 -8.99 4.13 -11.59
N GLY A 61 -9.64 3.89 -10.45
CA GLY A 61 -10.75 2.95 -10.31
C GLY A 61 -10.33 1.47 -10.24
N LEU A 62 -9.07 1.20 -9.90
CA LEU A 62 -8.56 -0.17 -9.72
C LEU A 62 -8.77 -0.62 -8.27
N ARG A 63 -9.15 -1.88 -8.09
CA ARG A 63 -9.30 -2.50 -6.76
C ARG A 63 -7.99 -3.14 -6.29
N PRO A 64 -7.70 -3.16 -4.98
CA PRO A 64 -6.48 -3.77 -4.45
C PRO A 64 -6.50 -5.30 -4.64
N CYS A 65 -5.34 -5.88 -4.96
CA CYS A 65 -5.20 -7.32 -5.04
C CYS A 65 -5.24 -7.97 -3.66
N LEU A 66 -6.17 -8.89 -3.45
CA LEU A 66 -6.33 -9.63 -2.19
C LEU A 66 -5.18 -10.60 -1.89
N ARG A 67 -4.38 -10.97 -2.90
CA ARG A 67 -3.26 -11.92 -2.75
C ARG A 67 -1.98 -11.26 -2.25
N CYS A 68 -1.63 -10.12 -2.85
CA CYS A 68 -0.46 -9.36 -2.44
C CYS A 68 -0.79 -8.23 -1.45
N ARG A 69 -2.07 -8.03 -1.10
CA ARG A 69 -2.60 -7.03 -0.16
C ARG A 69 -1.78 -5.74 -0.21
N PRO A 70 -1.81 -4.99 -1.33
CA PRO A 70 -1.04 -3.75 -1.45
C PRO A 70 -1.47 -2.70 -0.41
N GLU A 71 -2.64 -2.86 0.20
CA GLU A 71 -3.11 -2.10 1.36
C GLU A 71 -2.31 -2.38 2.65
N CYS A 72 -1.72 -3.57 2.80
CA CYS A 72 -0.75 -3.95 3.84
C CYS A 72 0.69 -3.92 3.28
N ALA A 73 1.03 -2.96 2.41
CA ALA A 73 2.43 -2.77 2.05
C ALA A 73 3.19 -2.12 3.22
N PRO A 74 4.46 -2.46 3.47
CA PRO A 74 5.24 -1.80 4.51
C PRO A 74 5.21 -0.27 4.32
N GLY A 75 4.71 0.45 5.33
CA GLY A 75 4.54 1.91 5.31
C GLY A 75 3.12 2.43 5.00
N THR A 76 2.14 1.58 4.72
CA THR A 76 0.72 2.01 4.65
C THR A 76 0.03 1.90 6.02
N PRO A 77 -1.02 2.71 6.30
CA PRO A 77 -1.73 2.68 7.59
C PRO A 77 -2.26 1.29 7.96
N ALA A 78 -2.68 0.48 6.97
CA ALA A 78 -3.15 -0.88 7.19
C ALA A 78 -2.02 -1.90 7.45
N TRP A 79 -0.75 -1.59 7.16
CA TRP A 79 0.40 -2.39 7.64
C TRP A 79 0.66 -2.19 9.13
N ASN A 80 0.44 -0.97 9.64
CA ASN A 80 0.62 -0.67 11.05
C ASN A 80 -0.50 -1.26 11.93
N GLY A 81 -1.56 -1.86 11.34
CA GLY A 81 -2.65 -2.48 12.08
C GLY A 81 -3.24 -1.56 13.15
N SER A 82 -3.45 -2.07 14.36
CA SER A 82 -3.92 -1.29 15.52
C SER A 82 -2.90 -0.29 16.08
N SER A 83 -1.65 -0.31 15.59
CA SER A 83 -0.56 0.48 16.16
C SER A 83 -0.74 1.99 15.94
N THR A 84 -1.45 2.42 14.89
CA THR A 84 -1.82 3.83 14.69
C THR A 84 -2.83 4.31 15.72
N THR A 85 -3.82 3.48 16.07
CA THR A 85 -4.79 3.77 17.14
C THR A 85 -4.10 3.83 18.51
N VAL A 86 -3.21 2.87 18.80
CA VAL A 86 -2.42 2.85 20.05
C VAL A 86 -1.48 4.06 20.12
N ALA A 87 -0.78 4.42 19.03
CA ALA A 87 0.11 5.58 19.00
C ALA A 87 -0.61 6.92 19.10
N ARG A 88 -1.89 7.00 18.71
CA ARG A 88 -2.76 8.14 19.00
C ARG A 88 -3.15 8.15 20.47
N ALA A 89 -3.69 7.04 20.99
CA ALA A 89 -4.12 6.92 22.38
C ALA A 89 -2.99 7.24 23.38
N LEU A 90 -1.77 6.75 23.12
CA LEU A 90 -0.58 7.07 23.93
C LEU A 90 -0.24 8.57 23.89
N ARG A 91 -0.48 9.25 22.77
CA ARG A 91 -0.27 10.69 22.63
C ARG A 91 -1.30 11.48 23.45
N GLU A 92 -2.56 11.09 23.41
CA GLU A 92 -3.63 11.71 24.21
C GLU A 92 -3.36 11.53 25.73
N ILE A 93 -2.86 10.36 26.14
CA ILE A 93 -2.46 10.11 27.53
C ILE A 93 -1.27 10.99 27.92
N ALA A 94 -0.25 11.08 27.05
CA ALA A 94 0.94 11.89 27.30
C ALA A 94 0.64 13.41 27.32
N ASP A 95 -0.35 13.88 26.55
CA ASP A 95 -0.80 15.27 26.52
C ASP A 95 -1.67 15.64 27.73
N GLY A 96 -1.93 14.69 28.63
CA GLY A 96 -2.70 14.95 29.85
C GLY A 96 -4.21 15.10 29.61
N ALA A 97 -4.74 14.61 28.49
CA ALA A 97 -6.17 14.69 28.17
C ALA A 97 -7.08 13.98 29.19
N LEU A 98 -6.51 13.14 30.07
CA LEU A 98 -7.21 12.45 31.16
C LEU A 98 -7.10 13.16 32.54
N ASP A 99 -6.35 14.25 32.64
CA ASP A 99 -6.16 15.00 33.90
C ASP A 99 -7.40 15.88 34.24
N GLN A 100 -8.21 16.19 33.23
CA GLN A 100 -9.46 16.95 33.38
C GLN A 100 -10.63 16.03 33.77
N GLY A 101 -10.54 15.34 34.91
CA GLY A 101 -11.67 14.53 35.37
C GLY A 101 -11.45 13.68 36.60
N ARG A 102 -11.57 14.30 37.79
CA ARG A 102 -12.34 13.89 38.98
C ARG A 102 -11.64 14.33 40.27
N GLU A 103 -11.75 15.61 40.58
CA GLU A 103 -11.73 16.09 41.96
C GLU A 103 -13.06 16.83 42.17
N GLY A 104 -13.90 16.36 43.10
CA GLY A 104 -15.10 17.08 43.54
C GLY A 104 -16.42 16.31 43.47
N ARG A 105 -16.64 15.43 44.44
CA ARG A 105 -17.76 15.54 45.40
C ARG A 105 -17.53 14.61 46.58
#